data_AF-A0AAE3WND7-F1
#
_entry.id   AF-A0AAE3WND7-F1
#
_cell.length_a   1.000
_cell.length_b   1.000
_cell.length_c   1.000
_cell.angle_alpha   90.00
_cell.angle_beta   90.00
_cell.angle_gamma   90.00
#
_symmetry.space_group_name_H-M   'P 1'
#
loop_
_entity.id
_entity.type
_entity.pdbx_description
1 polymer ?
#
loop_
_entity_poly.entity_id
_entity_poly.type
_entity_poly.pdbx_seq_one_letter_code
_entity_poly.pdbx_strand_id
1 'polypeptide(L)'
;AKKVAKALKIKAPLVTHQGAYIASSEEKPVYVKRINENLTYDTVRFFEALPCQIRLVHEQFSLANKFKIHNDLLAKTVFTTSEPFVYSQQFVNSLSEYLHDQPITPSKIEVYFEEERDLRDAKNVLENMYTEIEAIELDPLR
;
A
#
# COMPACT_ATOMS: atom_id res chain seq x y z
N ALA A 1 -7.94 7.71 -9.19
CA ALA A 1 -8.93 7.11 -10.13
C ALA A 1 -10.15 8.01 -10.37
N LYS A 2 -10.87 8.44 -9.32
CA LYS A 2 -12.12 9.22 -9.39
C LYS A 2 -12.07 10.47 -10.29
N LYS A 3 -11.06 11.35 -10.13
CA LYS A 3 -10.88 12.55 -10.97
C LYS A 3 -10.71 12.22 -12.45
N VAL A 4 -9.82 11.28 -12.77
CA VAL A 4 -9.56 10.86 -14.15
C VAL A 4 -10.82 10.28 -14.78
N ALA A 5 -11.52 9.39 -14.06
CA ALA A 5 -12.78 8.83 -14.52
C ALA A 5 -13.86 9.91 -14.76
N LYS A 6 -13.96 10.90 -13.86
CA LYS A 6 -14.87 12.04 -14.01
C LYS A 6 -14.51 12.90 -15.23
N ALA A 7 -13.22 13.19 -15.43
CA ALA A 7 -12.72 13.97 -16.57
C ALA A 7 -12.99 13.25 -17.90
N LEU A 8 -12.84 11.92 -17.92
CA LEU A 8 -13.12 11.06 -19.07
C LEU A 8 -14.60 10.64 -19.18
N LYS A 9 -15.47 11.14 -18.30
CA LYS A 9 -16.91 10.82 -18.24
C LYS A 9 -17.20 9.31 -18.19
N ILE A 10 -16.32 8.54 -17.56
CA ILE A 10 -16.49 7.10 -17.36
C ILE A 10 -17.63 6.89 -16.35
N LYS A 11 -18.67 6.16 -16.76
CA LYS A 11 -19.82 5.79 -15.92
C LYS A 11 -19.78 4.36 -15.41
N ALA A 12 -18.76 3.58 -15.81
CA ALA A 12 -18.58 2.21 -15.40
C ALA A 12 -17.88 2.12 -14.02
N PRO A 13 -18.04 1.01 -13.28
CA PRO A 13 -17.23 0.73 -12.10
C PRO A 13 -15.74 0.77 -12.44
N LEU A 14 -14.94 1.30 -11.53
CA LEU A 14 -13.48 1.35 -11.67
C LEU A 14 -12.85 0.21 -10.89
N VAL A 15 -11.85 -0.44 -11.49
CA VAL A 15 -10.96 -1.40 -10.82
C VAL A 15 -9.76 -0.62 -10.28
N THR A 16 -9.56 -0.61 -8.96
CA THR A 16 -8.48 0.11 -8.26
C THR A 16 -7.76 -0.82 -7.27
N HIS A 17 -6.70 -0.32 -6.63
CA HIS A 17 -5.89 -1.09 -5.67
C HIS A 17 -5.44 -2.47 -6.21
N GLN A 18 -4.97 -2.53 -7.46
CA GLN A 18 -4.55 -3.77 -8.14
C GLN A 18 -5.65 -4.85 -8.19
N GLY A 19 -6.92 -4.44 -8.28
CA GLY A 19 -8.05 -5.37 -8.33
C GLY A 19 -8.64 -5.71 -6.97
N ALA A 20 -8.02 -5.26 -5.87
CA ALA A 20 -8.55 -5.44 -4.53
C ALA A 20 -9.84 -4.63 -4.28
N TYR A 21 -10.14 -3.62 -5.10
CA TYR A 21 -11.31 -2.78 -4.94
C TYR A 21 -11.98 -2.46 -6.28
N ILE A 22 -13.29 -2.69 -6.38
CA ILE A 22 -14.09 -2.36 -7.57
C ILE A 22 -15.33 -1.60 -7.14
N ALA A 23 -15.50 -0.37 -7.64
CA ALA A 23 -16.63 0.46 -7.25
C ALA A 23 -16.99 1.54 -8.27
N SER A 24 -18.27 1.92 -8.31
CA SER A 24 -18.75 3.15 -8.98
C SER A 24 -18.79 4.34 -8.02
N SER A 25 -18.98 4.10 -6.72
CA SER A 25 -18.89 5.07 -5.64
C SER A 25 -18.27 4.42 -4.40
N GLU A 26 -17.60 5.21 -3.55
CA GLU A 26 -16.94 4.71 -2.33
C GLU A 26 -17.93 4.08 -1.33
N GLU A 27 -19.18 4.55 -1.29
CA GLU A 27 -20.20 4.06 -0.35
C GLU A 27 -20.77 2.69 -0.73
N LYS A 28 -20.69 2.31 -2.01
CA LYS A 28 -21.31 1.08 -2.53
C LYS A 28 -20.34 0.33 -3.44
N PRO A 29 -19.26 -0.26 -2.88
CA PRO A 29 -18.35 -1.08 -3.65
C PRO A 29 -19.04 -2.35 -4.16
N VAL A 30 -18.66 -2.76 -5.36
CA VAL A 30 -19.07 -4.02 -5.98
C VAL A 30 -18.19 -5.16 -5.47
N TYR A 31 -16.92 -4.88 -5.19
CA TYR A 31 -15.95 -5.85 -4.70
C TYR A 31 -14.92 -5.19 -3.79
N VAL A 32 -14.59 -5.87 -2.69
CA VAL A 32 -13.56 -5.47 -1.73
C VAL A 32 -12.83 -6.74 -1.27
N LYS A 33 -11.53 -6.83 -1.53
CA LYS A 33 -10.62 -7.84 -0.98
C LYS A 33 -9.58 -7.12 -0.13
N ARG A 34 -9.56 -7.42 1.16
CA ARG A 34 -8.62 -6.85 2.11
C ARG A 34 -7.72 -7.94 2.68
N ILE A 35 -6.51 -7.54 3.03
CA ILE A 35 -5.60 -8.36 3.82
C ILE A 35 -6.11 -8.33 5.26
N ASN A 36 -6.25 -9.49 5.91
CA ASN A 36 -6.77 -9.56 7.27
C ASN A 36 -5.78 -8.96 8.28
N GLU A 37 -6.25 -8.66 9.49
CA GLU A 37 -5.47 -7.95 10.51
C GLU A 37 -4.20 -8.71 10.93
N ASN A 38 -4.30 -10.02 11.20
CA ASN A 38 -3.17 -10.84 11.61
C ASN A 38 -2.09 -10.91 10.52
N LEU A 39 -2.51 -11.18 9.28
CA LEU A 39 -1.63 -11.25 8.13
C LEU A 39 -0.98 -9.90 7.83
N THR A 40 -1.72 -8.80 8.03
CA THR A 40 -1.18 -7.44 7.91
C THR A 40 -0.11 -7.19 8.96
N TYR A 41 -0.40 -7.53 10.23
CA TYR A 41 0.55 -7.37 11.33
C TYR A 41 1.83 -8.18 11.08
N ASP A 42 1.71 -9.45 10.73
CA ASP A 42 2.84 -10.35 10.52
C ASP A 42 3.69 -9.92 9.32
N THR A 43 3.05 -9.48 8.24
CA THR A 43 3.72 -8.94 7.05
C THR A 43 4.47 -7.66 7.37
N VAL A 44 3.87 -6.76 8.16
CA VAL A 44 4.52 -5.51 8.58
C VAL A 44 5.70 -5.79 9.50
N ARG A 45 5.56 -6.70 10.47
CA ARG A 45 6.66 -7.12 11.35
C ARG A 45 7.85 -7.66 10.55
N PHE A 46 7.57 -8.45 9.52
CA PHE A 46 8.60 -8.95 8.61
C PHE A 46 9.33 -7.79 7.90
N PHE A 47 8.61 -6.87 7.27
CA PHE A 47 9.24 -5.77 6.53
C PHE A 47 9.93 -4.73 7.42
N GLU A 48 9.44 -4.48 8.64
CA GLU A 48 10.08 -3.56 9.58
C GLU A 48 11.46 -4.03 10.05
N ALA A 49 11.78 -5.32 9.91
CA ALA A 49 13.12 -5.86 10.14
C ALA A 49 14.11 -5.55 9.01
N LEU A 50 13.64 -4.99 7.89
CA LEU A 50 14.41 -4.71 6.69
C LEU A 50 14.54 -3.19 6.46
N PRO A 51 15.60 -2.72 5.77
CA PRO A 51 15.78 -1.30 5.45
C PRO A 51 14.86 -0.87 4.30
N CYS A 52 13.56 -0.76 4.56
CA CYS A 52 12.55 -0.45 3.55
C CYS A 52 11.51 0.58 4.02
N GLN A 53 10.89 1.24 3.04
CA GLN A 53 9.69 2.05 3.28
C GLN A 53 8.44 1.20 3.04
N ILE A 54 7.51 1.25 3.99
CA ILE A 54 6.27 0.48 3.98
C ILE A 54 5.09 1.45 3.97
N ARG A 55 4.08 1.16 3.15
CA ARG A 55 2.80 1.87 3.12
C ARG A 55 1.63 0.90 3.09
N LEU A 56 0.76 1.01 4.08
CA LEU A 56 -0.55 0.38 4.12
C LEU A 56 -1.53 1.27 3.36
N VAL A 57 -2.19 0.72 2.34
CA VAL A 57 -3.16 1.45 1.52
C VAL A 57 -4.57 0.94 1.82
N HIS A 58 -5.37 1.80 2.44
CA HIS A 58 -6.79 1.59 2.63
C HIS A 58 -7.57 2.49 1.65
N GLU A 59 -8.86 2.25 1.45
CA GLU A 59 -9.65 3.07 0.50
C GLU A 59 -9.85 4.51 1.00
N GLN A 60 -9.75 4.71 2.32
CA GLN A 60 -10.02 5.98 2.99
C GLN A 60 -8.74 6.73 3.43
N PHE A 61 -7.63 6.03 3.60
CA PHE A 61 -6.39 6.61 4.12
C PHE A 61 -5.18 5.75 3.73
N SER A 62 -3.99 6.32 3.89
CA SER A 62 -2.75 5.54 3.93
C SER A 62 -1.99 5.78 5.23
N LEU A 63 -1.31 4.72 5.69
CA LEU A 63 -0.42 4.74 6.84
C LEU A 63 0.96 4.24 6.41
N ALA A 64 2.00 4.99 6.67
CA ALA A 64 3.37 4.64 6.29
C ALA A 64 4.36 4.79 7.44
N ASN A 65 5.46 4.04 7.40
CA ASN A 65 6.57 4.26 8.33
C ASN A 65 7.36 5.52 7.97
N LYS A 66 7.99 6.14 8.97
CA LYS A 66 8.97 7.21 8.77
C LYS A 66 10.33 6.60 8.46
N PHE A 67 10.52 6.16 7.22
CA PHE A 67 11.82 5.72 6.72
C PHE A 67 12.53 6.88 6.01
N LYS A 68 13.78 7.19 6.38
CA LYS A 68 14.58 8.22 5.72
C LYS A 68 15.26 7.62 4.49
N ILE A 69 14.68 7.86 3.33
CA ILE A 69 15.28 7.55 2.03
C ILE A 69 16.32 8.63 1.71
N HIS A 70 17.53 8.26 1.29
CA HIS A 70 18.60 9.22 0.95
C HIS A 70 18.31 10.01 -0.34
N ASN A 71 17.38 9.52 -1.18
CA ASN A 71 16.91 10.16 -2.41
C ASN A 71 15.47 10.70 -2.29
N ASP A 72 15.38 12.00 -2.01
CA ASP A 72 14.17 12.75 -1.67
C ASP A 72 13.22 13.01 -2.88
N LEU A 73 13.58 12.57 -4.09
CA LEU A 73 12.82 12.80 -5.34
C LEU A 73 11.89 11.63 -5.72
N LEU A 74 12.29 10.38 -5.46
CA LEU A 74 11.50 9.19 -5.82
C LEU A 74 10.38 8.92 -4.80
N ALA A 75 10.67 9.12 -3.51
CA ALA A 75 9.69 9.00 -2.42
C ALA A 75 8.53 10.00 -2.57
N LYS A 76 8.77 11.19 -3.14
CA LYS A 76 7.69 12.19 -3.36
C LYS A 76 6.79 11.84 -4.55
N THR A 77 7.28 11.10 -5.54
CA THR A 77 6.55 10.82 -6.79
C THR A 77 5.66 9.58 -6.69
N VAL A 78 6.10 8.54 -5.97
CA VAL A 78 5.30 7.31 -5.73
C VAL A 78 4.12 7.56 -4.80
N PHE A 79 4.24 8.54 -3.90
CA PHE A 79 3.36 8.68 -2.75
C PHE A 79 2.46 9.92 -2.74
N THR A 80 2.50 10.77 -3.77
CA THR A 80 1.63 11.95 -3.87
C THR A 80 0.49 11.73 -4.86
N THR A 81 -0.53 10.99 -4.44
CA THR A 81 -1.86 11.13 -5.06
C THR A 81 -2.51 12.42 -4.61
N SER A 82 -2.77 13.30 -5.58
CA SER A 82 -3.23 14.68 -5.48
C SER A 82 -4.70 14.85 -5.02
N GLU A 83 -4.99 14.60 -3.75
CA GLU A 83 -6.29 14.95 -3.15
C GLU A 83 -6.14 15.58 -1.75
N PRO A 84 -6.27 16.91 -1.60
CA PRO A 84 -6.05 17.57 -0.31
C PRO A 84 -7.18 17.48 0.72
N PHE A 85 -8.35 16.87 0.42
CA PHE A 85 -9.53 17.04 1.28
C PHE A 85 -10.28 15.78 1.77
N VAL A 86 -9.93 14.55 1.35
CA VAL A 86 -10.62 13.34 1.86
C VAL A 86 -9.69 12.17 2.17
N TYR A 87 -8.57 12.04 1.46
CA TYR A 87 -7.64 10.92 1.67
C TYR A 87 -6.48 11.35 2.57
N SER A 88 -6.53 10.97 3.85
CA SER A 88 -5.46 11.30 4.79
C SER A 88 -4.25 10.38 4.60
N GLN A 89 -3.06 10.95 4.64
CA GLN A 89 -1.80 10.21 4.65
C GLN A 89 -1.10 10.45 5.98
N GLN A 90 -0.88 9.37 6.72
CA GLN A 90 -0.30 9.38 8.07
C GLN A 90 1.06 8.70 8.07
N PHE A 91 1.94 9.18 8.94
CA PHE A 91 3.29 8.65 9.11
C PHE A 91 3.58 8.35 10.57
N VAL A 92 4.02 7.13 10.86
CA VAL A 92 4.34 6.65 12.21
C VAL A 92 5.77 6.15 12.31
N ASN A 93 6.31 6.08 13.53
CA ASN A 93 7.68 5.61 13.72
C ASN A 93 7.77 4.09 13.54
N SER A 94 6.83 3.35 14.14
CA SER A 94 6.62 1.92 13.91
C SER A 94 5.17 1.67 13.51
N LEU A 95 5.00 0.97 12.40
CA LEU A 95 3.73 0.43 11.94
C LEU A 95 3.29 -0.74 12.80
N SER A 96 4.18 -1.63 13.25
CA SER A 96 3.74 -2.75 14.10
C SER A 96 3.27 -2.32 15.48
N GLU A 97 3.90 -1.31 16.10
CA GLU A 97 3.38 -0.72 17.34
C GLU A 97 1.99 -0.10 17.10
N TYR A 98 1.83 0.65 16.01
CA TYR A 98 0.52 1.22 15.65
C TYR A 98 -0.54 0.13 15.44
N LEU A 99 -0.21 -0.92 14.68
CA LEU A 99 -1.14 -2.01 14.36
C LEU A 99 -1.49 -2.88 15.56
N HIS A 100 -0.62 -2.92 16.58
CA HIS A 100 -0.92 -3.58 17.84
C HIS A 100 -2.09 -2.90 18.56
N ASP A 101 -2.09 -1.57 18.60
CA ASP A 101 -3.13 -0.77 19.25
C ASP A 101 -4.36 -0.56 18.35
N GLN A 102 -4.14 -0.46 17.04
CA GLN A 102 -5.16 -0.16 16.02
C GLN A 102 -5.00 -1.10 14.82
N PRO A 103 -5.59 -2.31 14.87
CA PRO A 103 -5.58 -3.24 13.75
C PRO A 103 -6.19 -2.61 12.48
N ILE A 104 -5.56 -2.88 11.33
CA ILE A 104 -6.01 -2.39 10.02
C ILE A 104 -6.08 -3.55 9.04
N THR A 105 -7.09 -3.52 8.16
CA THR A 105 -7.23 -4.43 7.01
C THR A 105 -7.00 -3.67 5.69
N PRO A 106 -5.75 -3.49 5.23
CA PRO A 106 -5.46 -2.73 4.02
C PRO A 106 -5.87 -3.51 2.77
N SER A 107 -6.18 -2.76 1.71
CA SER A 107 -6.43 -3.32 0.37
C SER A 107 -5.14 -3.82 -0.30
N LYS A 108 -4.01 -3.18 0.00
CA LYS A 108 -2.67 -3.56 -0.46
C LYS A 108 -1.60 -3.00 0.48
N ILE A 109 -0.43 -3.63 0.46
CA ILE A 109 0.78 -3.16 1.13
C ILE A 109 1.78 -2.82 0.03
N GLU A 110 2.29 -1.60 0.03
CA GLU A 110 3.36 -1.16 -0.86
C GLU A 110 4.67 -1.14 -0.08
N VAL A 111 5.72 -1.71 -0.65
CA VAL A 111 7.05 -1.75 -0.05
C VAL A 111 8.06 -1.26 -1.06
N TYR A 112 8.95 -0.36 -0.61
CA TYR A 112 10.05 0.19 -1.40
C TYR A 112 11.38 -0.11 -0.74
N PHE A 113 12.32 -0.62 -1.54
CA PHE A 113 13.70 -0.88 -1.15
C PHE A 113 14.61 0.03 -1.99
N GLU A 114 15.64 0.62 -1.36
CA GLU A 114 16.68 1.36 -2.10
C GLU A 114 17.58 0.40 -2.88
N GLU A 115 17.89 -0.76 -2.29
CA GLU A 115 18.76 -1.77 -2.88
C GLU A 115 17.95 -2.91 -3.51
N GLU A 116 18.19 -3.15 -4.80
CA GLU A 116 17.52 -4.21 -5.57
C GLU A 116 17.79 -5.61 -4.99
N ARG A 117 18.95 -5.79 -4.33
CA ARG A 117 19.26 -7.03 -3.62
C ARG A 117 18.28 -7.28 -2.47
N ASP A 118 18.02 -6.27 -1.65
CA ASP A 118 17.11 -6.40 -0.49
C ASP A 118 15.68 -6.68 -0.96
N LEU A 119 15.26 -6.08 -2.07
CA LEU A 119 13.98 -6.38 -2.72
C LEU A 119 13.88 -7.86 -3.10
N ARG A 120 14.89 -8.40 -3.79
CA ARG A 120 14.90 -9.79 -4.26
C ARG A 120 14.88 -10.78 -3.08
N ASP A 121 15.71 -10.52 -2.07
CA ASP A 121 15.80 -11.36 -0.89
C ASP A 121 14.46 -11.35 -0.12
N ALA A 122 13.86 -10.17 0.07
CA ALA A 122 12.57 -10.02 0.74
C ALA A 122 11.43 -10.71 -0.01
N LYS A 123 11.38 -10.55 -1.35
CA LYS A 123 10.35 -11.17 -2.20
C LYS A 123 10.40 -12.70 -2.12
N ASN A 124 11.60 -13.28 -2.23
CA ASN A 124 11.79 -14.73 -2.15
C ASN A 124 11.30 -15.27 -0.78
N VAL A 125 11.64 -14.60 0.32
CA VAL A 125 11.17 -15.01 1.64
C VAL A 125 9.65 -14.89 1.76
N LEU A 126 9.06 -13.78 1.30
CA LEU A 126 7.62 -13.55 1.38
C LEU A 126 6.81 -14.61 0.61
N GLU A 127 7.23 -14.93 -0.62
CA GLU A 127 6.58 -15.92 -1.48
C GLU A 127 6.63 -17.35 -0.90
N ASN A 128 7.64 -17.65 -0.06
CA ASN A 128 7.75 -18.92 0.64
C ASN A 128 7.00 -18.94 1.98
N MET A 129 6.76 -17.77 2.60
CA MET A 129 6.11 -17.67 3.91
C MET A 129 4.59 -17.59 3.83
N TYR A 130 4.05 -16.88 2.84
CA TYR A 130 2.62 -16.59 2.75
C TYR A 130 2.05 -17.00 1.40
N THR A 131 1.13 -17.97 1.42
CA THR A 131 0.42 -18.42 0.20
C THR A 131 -0.76 -17.53 -0.15
N GLU A 132 -1.23 -16.74 0.82
CA GLU A 132 -2.43 -15.92 0.74
C GLU A 132 -2.16 -14.53 0.16
N ILE A 133 -0.88 -14.15 0.01
CA ILE A 133 -0.42 -12.86 -0.54
C ILE A 133 0.28 -13.10 -1.86
N GLU A 134 -0.04 -12.28 -2.85
CA GLU A 134 0.66 -12.24 -4.14
C GLU A 134 1.62 -11.05 -4.16
N ALA A 135 2.91 -11.29 -4.39
CA ALA A 135 3.92 -10.25 -4.53
C ALA A 135 4.02 -9.79 -5.98
N ILE A 136 3.69 -8.52 -6.23
CA ILE A 136 3.79 -7.92 -7.57
C ILE A 136 4.93 -6.90 -7.56
N GLU A 137 6.00 -7.23 -8.29
CA GLU A 137 7.11 -6.30 -8.51
C GLU A 137 6.69 -5.23 -9.52
N LEU A 138 6.84 -3.97 -9.13
CA LEU A 138 6.59 -2.83 -10.00
C LEU A 138 7.91 -2.40 -10.63
N ASP A 139 7.86 -2.08 -11.93
CA ASP A 139 9.01 -1.64 -12.72
C ASP A 139 9.83 -0.58 -11.98
N PRO A 140 11.18 -0.63 -11.96
CA PRO A 140 12.05 0.31 -11.24
C PRO A 140 11.94 1.80 -11.67
N LEU A 141 10.94 2.19 -12.46
CA LEU A 141 10.81 3.53 -13.03
C LEU A 141 9.36 4.04 -13.02
N ARG A 142 9.05 4.76 -11.94
CA ARG A 142 8.34 6.04 -12.03
C ARG A 142 9.00 7.07 -11.14
#